data_AF-A0A962RVW2-F1
#
_entry.id   AF-A0A962RVW2-F1
#
_cell.length_a   1.000
_cell.length_b   1.000
_cell.length_c   1.000
_cell.angle_alpha   90.00
_cell.angle_beta   90.00
_cell.angle_gamma   90.00
#
_symmetry.space_group_name_H-M   'P 1'
#
loop_
_entity.id
_entity.type
_entity.pdbx_description
1 polymer ?
#
loop_
_entity_poly.entity_id
_entity_poly.type
_entity_poly.pdbx_seq_one_letter_code
_entity_poly.pdbx_strand_id
1 'polypeptide(L)'
;GPASTAPAVDGAAAHRQAGSTLKPFLYGLALERGYLTPVSLLDDSPIDLETARGLYIPQNYDRDFKGLVSVRTALASSLNVPAVRTLVMVGVEALRERLVDLGYAGITEDGAYYGYSLALGSAEVSLLEQANAYRALANGGEWRPLRFTPDQPAAAPRRVMSAAAAFLVADILADPAARALTFGLDSALATPFWSAVKTGTSKDMRDNWCIGFSDRYTVAVWAGNFEGDAMGDVSGVQGAAPAWADIMRVLHAETPSRPPAPPPGVVARQVRFEPALEAPRTSWFVAGTELERVVVPAPAREIARITSPPNGVVIALDPDIPPDRQQVFVRSRGAADGAAFYLDGTRLGAADAAHAWAPRPGFHRLELREPGGRIADTVLFTVRRPF
;
A
#
# COMPACT_ATOMS: atom_id res chain seq x y z
N GLY A 1 2.17 16.12 21.96
CA GLY A 1 3.36 16.69 21.30
C GLY A 1 4.15 17.52 22.30
N PRO A 2 5.46 17.70 22.09
CA PRO A 2 6.35 18.35 23.08
C PRO A 2 6.04 19.82 23.38
N ALA A 3 5.21 20.49 22.55
CA ALA A 3 4.72 21.85 22.79
C ALA A 3 3.35 21.90 23.50
N SER A 4 2.76 20.76 23.84
CA SER A 4 1.44 20.70 24.48
C SER A 4 1.52 21.14 25.93
N THR A 5 0.73 22.15 26.30
CA THR A 5 0.56 22.63 27.68
C THR A 5 -0.71 22.09 28.34
N ALA A 6 -1.45 21.21 27.66
CA ALA A 6 -2.71 20.67 28.15
C ALA A 6 -2.48 19.76 29.39
N PRO A 7 -3.25 19.93 30.48
CA PRO A 7 -3.10 19.12 31.69
C PRO A 7 -3.65 17.69 31.54
N ALA A 8 -4.45 17.43 30.50
CA ALA A 8 -5.01 16.13 30.17
C ALA A 8 -5.18 16.00 28.64
N VAL A 9 -5.15 14.76 28.14
CA VAL A 9 -5.38 14.44 26.73
C VAL A 9 -6.60 13.51 26.63
N ASP A 10 -7.61 13.92 25.86
CA ASP A 10 -8.69 13.03 25.45
C ASP A 10 -8.17 12.07 24.37
N GLY A 11 -7.90 10.83 24.75
CA GLY A 11 -7.42 9.79 23.83
C GLY A 11 -8.39 9.41 22.72
N ALA A 12 -9.69 9.63 22.92
CA ALA A 12 -10.70 9.28 21.93
C ALA A 12 -10.79 10.33 20.82
N ALA A 13 -10.60 11.61 21.17
CA ALA A 13 -10.68 12.75 20.26
C ALA A 13 -9.31 13.22 19.71
N ALA A 14 -8.20 12.86 20.36
CA ALA A 14 -6.87 13.26 19.90
C ALA A 14 -6.54 12.66 18.53
N HIS A 15 -6.04 13.50 17.63
CA HIS A 15 -5.58 13.09 16.31
C HIS A 15 -4.23 12.38 16.40
N ARG A 16 -4.14 11.23 15.72
CA ARG A 16 -3.00 10.31 15.69
C ARG A 16 -2.84 9.74 14.29
N GLN A 17 -1.62 9.38 13.89
CA GLN A 17 -1.41 8.81 12.55
C GLN A 17 -2.19 7.49 12.41
N ALA A 18 -3.02 7.39 11.38
CA ALA A 18 -3.90 6.24 11.15
C ALA A 18 -3.13 4.94 10.85
N GLY A 19 -1.94 5.06 10.27
CA GLY A 19 -1.16 3.94 9.79
C GLY A 19 -1.93 3.08 8.77
N SER A 20 -1.64 1.78 8.73
CA SER A 20 -2.26 0.86 7.76
C SER A 20 -3.78 0.66 7.89
N THR A 21 -4.44 1.31 8.85
CA THR A 21 -5.91 1.25 9.02
C THR A 21 -6.68 1.96 7.90
N LEU A 22 -6.01 2.76 7.06
CA LEU A 22 -6.65 3.39 5.89
C LEU A 22 -6.73 2.48 4.65
N LYS A 23 -5.91 1.42 4.61
CA LYS A 23 -5.83 0.51 3.44
C LYS A 23 -7.18 -0.10 3.04
N PRO A 24 -8.07 -0.54 3.96
CA PRO A 24 -9.38 -1.06 3.57
C PRO A 24 -10.19 -0.12 2.68
N PHE A 25 -10.10 1.19 2.91
CA PHE A 25 -10.82 2.19 2.11
C PHE A 25 -10.18 2.40 0.74
N LEU A 26 -8.85 2.35 0.65
CA LEU A 26 -8.11 2.38 -0.61
C LEU A 26 -8.42 1.15 -1.48
N TYR A 27 -8.32 -0.05 -0.92
CA TYR A 27 -8.64 -1.27 -1.66
C TYR A 27 -10.13 -1.34 -2.00
N GLY A 28 -11.01 -0.87 -1.09
CA GLY A 28 -12.44 -0.74 -1.37
C GLY A 28 -12.74 0.15 -2.58
N LEU A 29 -12.04 1.28 -2.74
CA LEU A 29 -12.14 2.14 -3.94
C LEU A 29 -11.72 1.40 -5.22
N ALA A 30 -10.61 0.66 -5.18
CA ALA A 30 -10.13 -0.09 -6.34
C ALA A 30 -11.10 -1.21 -6.76
N LEU A 31 -11.66 -1.92 -5.77
CA LEU A 31 -12.66 -2.97 -5.98
C LEU A 31 -13.97 -2.39 -6.53
N GLU A 32 -14.41 -1.25 -5.98
CA GLU A 32 -15.64 -0.57 -6.41
C GLU A 32 -15.55 -0.06 -7.85
N ARG A 33 -14.38 0.45 -8.27
CA ARG A 33 -14.14 0.90 -9.64
C ARG A 33 -13.90 -0.25 -10.62
N GLY A 34 -13.81 -1.49 -10.14
CA GLY A 34 -13.49 -2.66 -10.96
C GLY A 34 -12.06 -2.67 -11.49
N TYR A 35 -11.16 -1.86 -10.94
CA TYR A 35 -9.74 -1.87 -11.32
C TYR A 35 -9.02 -3.12 -10.82
N LEU A 36 -9.50 -3.64 -9.69
CA LEU A 36 -8.97 -4.83 -9.04
C LEU A 36 -10.13 -5.74 -8.61
N THR A 37 -9.81 -7.03 -8.51
CA THR A 37 -10.63 -8.06 -7.85
C THR A 37 -9.84 -8.63 -6.68
N PRO A 38 -10.46 -9.36 -5.73
CA PRO A 38 -9.73 -9.94 -4.59
C PRO A 38 -8.59 -10.89 -4.98
N VAL A 39 -8.58 -11.39 -6.22
CA VAL A 39 -7.58 -12.32 -6.75
C VAL A 39 -6.62 -11.67 -7.76
N SER A 40 -6.81 -10.39 -8.08
CA SER A 40 -5.86 -9.64 -8.91
C SER A 40 -4.48 -9.65 -8.26
N LEU A 41 -3.44 -9.85 -9.06
CA LEU A 41 -2.06 -9.89 -8.58
C LEU A 41 -1.47 -8.49 -8.52
N LEU A 42 -0.83 -8.17 -7.41
CA LEU A 42 -0.05 -6.96 -7.18
C LEU A 42 1.40 -7.34 -6.98
N ASP A 43 2.30 -6.51 -7.52
CA ASP A 43 3.73 -6.71 -7.44
C ASP A 43 4.30 -6.05 -6.17
N ASP A 44 4.75 -6.87 -5.23
CA ASP A 44 5.48 -6.46 -4.05
C ASP A 44 6.99 -6.53 -4.32
N SER A 45 7.46 -5.68 -5.24
CA SER A 45 8.87 -5.49 -5.61
C SER A 45 9.27 -4.01 -5.48
N PRO A 46 10.58 -3.69 -5.33
CA PRO A 46 11.05 -2.31 -5.18
C PRO A 46 10.44 -1.36 -6.22
N ILE A 47 9.96 -0.21 -5.75
CA ILE A 47 9.43 0.83 -6.60
C ILE A 47 10.00 2.18 -6.16
N ASP A 48 10.46 2.95 -7.14
CA ASP A 48 10.93 4.31 -6.95
C ASP A 48 9.87 5.24 -7.53
N LEU A 49 9.29 6.12 -6.70
CA LEU A 49 8.26 7.06 -7.12
C LEU A 49 8.80 8.47 -7.07
N GLU A 50 8.83 9.14 -8.22
CA GLU A 50 9.16 10.56 -8.29
C GLU A 50 8.01 11.38 -7.68
N THR A 51 8.36 12.31 -6.80
CA THR A 51 7.43 13.29 -6.23
C THR A 51 7.99 14.69 -6.42
N ALA A 52 7.15 15.71 -6.29
CA ALA A 52 7.59 17.11 -6.32
C ALA A 52 8.66 17.45 -5.25
N ARG A 53 8.79 16.61 -4.20
CA ARG A 53 9.75 16.78 -3.09
C ARG A 53 10.94 15.81 -3.16
N GLY A 54 11.07 15.04 -4.23
CA GLY A 54 12.14 14.06 -4.41
C GLY A 54 11.64 12.62 -4.55
N LEU A 55 12.57 11.67 -4.44
CA LEU A 55 12.28 10.25 -4.63
C LEU A 55 11.63 9.64 -3.38
N TYR A 56 10.49 8.97 -3.57
CA TYR A 56 9.78 8.23 -2.53
C TYR A 56 9.94 6.72 -2.75
N ILE A 57 10.53 6.05 -1.76
CA ILE A 57 10.85 4.62 -1.81
C ILE A 57 10.12 3.92 -0.65
N PRO A 58 8.93 3.34 -0.88
CA PRO A 58 8.21 2.62 0.16
C PRO A 58 8.89 1.28 0.49
N GLN A 59 8.79 0.86 1.75
CA GLN A 59 9.26 -0.46 2.22
C GLN A 59 8.16 -1.16 3.02
N ASN A 60 8.16 -2.50 2.98
CA ASN A 60 7.33 -3.30 3.88
C ASN A 60 7.85 -3.24 5.32
N TYR A 61 6.98 -3.62 6.26
CA TYR A 61 7.31 -3.61 7.68
C TYR A 61 8.52 -4.49 8.01
N ASP A 62 8.58 -5.69 7.43
CA ASP A 62 9.67 -6.66 7.57
C ASP A 62 10.86 -6.39 6.62
N ARG A 63 10.78 -5.32 5.81
CA ARG A 63 11.79 -4.92 4.81
C ARG A 63 12.07 -5.98 3.72
N ASP A 64 11.21 -6.99 3.62
CA ASP A 64 11.28 -8.02 2.60
C ASP A 64 10.21 -7.81 1.53
N PHE A 65 10.54 -8.23 0.31
CA PHE A 65 9.64 -8.22 -0.84
C PHE A 65 9.05 -9.62 -1.06
N LYS A 66 7.74 -9.71 -1.27
CA LYS A 66 7.01 -10.98 -1.40
C LYS A 66 6.72 -11.35 -2.86
N GLY A 67 7.12 -10.50 -3.81
CA GLY A 67 6.85 -10.71 -5.23
C GLY A 67 5.35 -10.57 -5.56
N LEU A 68 4.83 -11.42 -6.43
CA LEU A 68 3.42 -11.36 -6.80
C LEU A 68 2.53 -11.92 -5.69
N VAL A 69 1.62 -11.09 -5.19
CA VAL A 69 0.63 -11.42 -4.16
C VAL A 69 -0.77 -11.00 -4.61
N SER A 70 -1.81 -11.75 -4.25
CA SER A 70 -3.18 -11.32 -4.54
C SER A 70 -3.58 -10.09 -3.72
N VAL A 71 -4.55 -9.32 -4.19
CA VAL A 71 -5.18 -8.21 -3.45
C VAL A 71 -5.64 -8.65 -2.05
N ARG A 72 -6.23 -9.85 -1.96
CA ARG A 72 -6.62 -10.45 -0.67
C ARG A 72 -5.43 -10.57 0.27
N THR A 73 -4.35 -11.21 -0.17
CA THR A 73 -3.14 -11.38 0.64
C THR A 73 -2.52 -10.02 0.98
N ALA A 74 -2.40 -9.12 0.02
CA ALA A 74 -1.78 -7.80 0.22
C ALA A 74 -2.51 -6.95 1.26
N LEU A 75 -3.84 -6.87 1.20
CA LEU A 75 -4.63 -6.11 2.17
C LEU A 75 -4.62 -6.80 3.56
N ALA A 76 -4.87 -8.10 3.61
CA ALA A 76 -4.96 -8.86 4.86
C ALA A 76 -3.61 -8.88 5.61
N SER A 77 -2.51 -9.08 4.88
CA SER A 77 -1.14 -9.05 5.39
C SER A 77 -0.56 -7.63 5.49
N SER A 78 -1.35 -6.60 5.15
CA SER A 78 -0.99 -5.19 5.34
C SER A 78 0.29 -4.75 4.63
N LEU A 79 0.56 -5.27 3.43
CA LEU A 79 1.78 -4.94 2.67
C LEU A 79 1.76 -3.49 2.20
N ASN A 80 2.91 -2.81 2.23
CA ASN A 80 3.01 -1.37 1.95
C ASN A 80 3.15 -1.08 0.46
N VAL A 81 4.01 -1.84 -0.23
CA VAL A 81 4.29 -1.57 -1.65
C VAL A 81 3.07 -1.85 -2.54
N PRO A 82 2.33 -2.97 -2.37
CA PRO A 82 1.08 -3.18 -3.10
C PRO A 82 0.05 -2.07 -2.82
N ALA A 83 -0.05 -1.58 -1.58
CA ALA A 83 -0.96 -0.50 -1.23
C ALA A 83 -0.58 0.81 -1.95
N VAL A 84 0.70 1.16 -2.02
CA VAL A 84 1.16 2.32 -2.77
C VAL A 84 0.87 2.18 -4.27
N ARG A 85 1.08 0.99 -4.86
CA ARG A 85 0.71 0.73 -6.27
C ARG A 85 -0.80 0.86 -6.50
N THR A 86 -1.62 0.37 -5.58
CA THR A 86 -3.07 0.59 -5.61
C THR A 86 -3.43 2.08 -5.53
N LEU A 87 -2.72 2.87 -4.71
CA LEU A 87 -2.94 4.31 -4.64
C LEU A 87 -2.56 5.03 -5.94
N VAL A 88 -1.46 4.64 -6.60
CA VAL A 88 -1.10 5.16 -7.92
C VAL A 88 -2.20 4.88 -8.94
N MET A 89 -2.80 3.70 -8.90
CA MET A 89 -3.88 3.28 -9.79
C MET A 89 -5.21 4.03 -9.52
N VAL A 90 -5.57 4.21 -8.25
CA VAL A 90 -6.84 4.85 -7.86
C VAL A 90 -6.78 6.38 -7.88
N GLY A 91 -5.59 6.93 -7.60
CA GLY A 91 -5.35 8.36 -7.42
C GLY A 91 -5.43 8.79 -5.95
N VAL A 92 -4.53 9.70 -5.55
CA VAL A 92 -4.45 10.22 -4.16
C VAL A 92 -5.70 11.00 -3.78
N GLU A 93 -6.16 11.88 -4.67
CA GLU A 93 -7.33 12.72 -4.43
C GLU A 93 -8.60 11.89 -4.21
N ALA A 94 -8.78 10.82 -4.98
CA ALA A 94 -9.91 9.91 -4.82
C ALA A 94 -9.93 9.22 -3.43
N LEU A 95 -8.76 8.84 -2.91
CA LEU A 95 -8.68 8.30 -1.55
C LEU A 95 -8.98 9.39 -0.52
N ARG A 96 -8.42 10.59 -0.68
CA ARG A 96 -8.68 11.73 0.20
C ARG A 96 -10.18 12.04 0.28
N GLU A 97 -10.86 12.18 -0.85
CA GLU A 97 -12.31 12.43 -0.92
C GLU A 97 -13.10 11.34 -0.20
N ARG A 98 -12.75 10.06 -0.40
CA ARG A 98 -13.36 8.94 0.33
C ARG A 98 -13.19 9.06 1.84
N LEU A 99 -12.03 9.52 2.31
CA LEU A 99 -11.79 9.69 3.74
C LEU A 99 -12.58 10.90 4.29
N VAL A 100 -12.66 12.01 3.56
CA VAL A 100 -13.56 13.12 3.93
C VAL A 100 -15.01 12.64 4.00
N ASP A 101 -15.43 11.80 3.06
CA ASP A 101 -16.74 11.16 3.07
C ASP A 101 -16.95 10.21 4.26
N LEU A 102 -15.89 9.64 4.83
CA LEU A 102 -15.98 8.85 6.07
C LEU A 102 -16.01 9.70 7.34
N GLY A 103 -15.97 11.03 7.20
CA GLY A 103 -16.05 11.98 8.30
C GLY A 103 -14.72 12.24 9.00
N TYR A 104 -13.58 11.95 8.37
CA TYR A 104 -12.26 12.34 8.90
C TYR A 104 -12.06 13.85 8.75
N ALA A 105 -12.33 14.60 9.82
CA ALA A 105 -12.26 16.05 9.84
C ALA A 105 -10.82 16.59 9.78
N GLY A 106 -9.84 15.79 10.22
CA GLY A 106 -8.42 16.13 10.14
C GLY A 106 -7.84 16.17 8.72
N ILE A 107 -8.60 15.75 7.70
CA ILE A 107 -8.13 15.71 6.31
C ILE A 107 -8.53 17.01 5.59
N THR A 108 -7.71 18.05 5.74
CA THR A 108 -8.01 19.40 5.21
C THR A 108 -7.29 19.70 3.90
N GLU A 109 -6.00 19.37 3.82
CA GLU A 109 -5.15 19.64 2.65
C GLU A 109 -5.50 18.80 1.43
N ASP A 110 -4.96 19.12 0.25
CA ASP A 110 -5.23 18.39 -1.00
C ASP A 110 -4.39 17.10 -1.16
N GLY A 111 -4.67 16.33 -2.21
CA GLY A 111 -3.92 15.11 -2.51
C GLY A 111 -2.42 15.35 -2.78
N ALA A 112 -2.00 16.54 -3.24
CA ALA A 112 -0.60 16.86 -3.46
C ALA A 112 0.16 17.02 -2.13
N TYR A 113 -0.50 17.54 -1.09
CA TYR A 113 0.06 17.62 0.25
C TYR A 113 0.33 16.24 0.86
N TYR A 114 -0.66 15.33 0.83
CA TYR A 114 -0.50 14.00 1.43
C TYR A 114 0.39 13.07 0.59
N GLY A 115 0.29 13.17 -0.75
CA GLY A 115 1.03 12.34 -1.68
C GLY A 115 0.86 10.83 -1.45
N TYR A 116 1.86 10.05 -1.85
CA TYR A 116 1.81 8.58 -1.74
C TYR A 116 1.83 8.05 -0.31
N SER A 117 2.25 8.88 0.66
CA SER A 117 2.28 8.52 2.07
C SER A 117 0.87 8.27 2.65
N LEU A 118 -0.18 8.80 2.00
CA LEU A 118 -1.57 8.60 2.42
C LEU A 118 -1.95 7.11 2.42
N ALA A 119 -1.43 6.32 1.47
CA ALA A 119 -1.66 4.87 1.43
C ALA A 119 -1.13 4.13 2.67
N LEU A 120 -0.14 4.74 3.34
CA LEU A 120 0.49 4.20 4.54
C LEU A 120 -0.07 4.82 5.82
N GLY A 121 -1.08 5.70 5.72
CA GLY A 121 -1.78 6.29 6.84
C GLY A 121 -1.04 7.42 7.53
N SER A 122 -0.37 8.27 6.75
CA SER A 122 0.23 9.52 7.26
C SER A 122 -0.80 10.55 7.73
N ALA A 123 -2.08 10.41 7.35
CA ALA A 123 -3.15 11.27 7.84
C ALA A 123 -3.40 11.05 9.33
N GLU A 124 -3.64 12.15 10.05
CA GLU A 124 -4.00 12.11 11.45
C GLU A 124 -5.52 12.01 11.63
N VAL A 125 -5.94 11.09 12.48
CA VAL A 125 -7.34 10.73 12.72
C VAL A 125 -7.57 10.47 14.21
N SER A 126 -8.79 10.70 14.68
CA SER A 126 -9.21 10.31 16.03
C SER A 126 -9.67 8.86 16.10
N LEU A 127 -9.68 8.29 17.31
CA LEU A 127 -10.22 6.94 17.56
C LEU A 127 -11.70 6.86 17.20
N LEU A 128 -12.47 7.94 17.47
CA LEU A 128 -13.90 8.01 17.16
C LEU A 128 -14.17 8.00 15.65
N GLU A 129 -13.40 8.74 14.87
CA GLU A 129 -13.52 8.74 13.40
C GLU A 129 -13.18 7.37 12.83
N GLN A 130 -12.08 6.77 13.29
CA GLN A 130 -11.68 5.42 12.88
C GLN A 130 -12.75 4.37 13.20
N ALA A 131 -13.31 4.40 14.42
CA ALA A 131 -14.39 3.50 14.83
C ALA A 131 -15.61 3.67 13.92
N ASN A 132 -16.00 4.91 13.60
CA ASN A 132 -17.16 5.16 12.76
C ASN A 132 -16.95 4.77 11.29
N ALA A 133 -15.73 4.95 10.76
CA ALA A 133 -15.41 4.54 9.41
C ALA A 133 -15.44 3.01 9.23
N TYR A 134 -14.95 2.26 10.22
CA TYR A 134 -15.07 0.80 10.23
C TYR A 134 -16.51 0.34 10.48
N ARG A 135 -17.28 1.09 11.26
CA ARG A 135 -18.74 0.88 11.39
C ARG A 135 -19.44 1.05 10.04
N ALA A 136 -18.98 1.98 9.20
CA ALA A 136 -19.52 2.12 7.84
C ALA A 136 -19.21 0.90 6.96
N LEU A 137 -18.02 0.30 7.07
CA LEU A 137 -17.70 -0.98 6.41
C LEU A 137 -18.62 -2.10 6.92
N ALA A 138 -18.79 -2.22 8.24
CA ALA A 138 -19.67 -3.20 8.87
C ALA A 138 -21.12 -3.07 8.39
N ASN A 139 -21.57 -1.85 8.12
CA ASN A 139 -22.91 -1.54 7.60
C ASN A 139 -22.99 -1.54 6.07
N GLY A 140 -22.16 -2.30 5.37
CA GLY A 140 -22.23 -2.44 3.91
C GLY A 140 -21.94 -1.16 3.14
N GLY A 141 -21.07 -0.31 3.67
CA GLY A 141 -20.64 0.95 3.07
C GLY A 141 -21.55 2.14 3.38
N GLU A 142 -22.44 2.04 4.37
CA GLU A 142 -23.28 3.15 4.83
C GLU A 142 -22.71 3.83 6.07
N TRP A 143 -22.38 5.10 5.92
CA TRP A 143 -21.92 5.94 7.00
C TRP A 143 -23.08 6.68 7.66
N ARG A 144 -22.99 6.85 8.99
CA ARG A 144 -23.88 7.70 9.79
C ARG A 144 -23.04 8.44 10.84
N PRO A 145 -23.46 9.65 11.28
CA PRO A 145 -22.92 10.27 12.47
C PRO A 145 -22.98 9.33 13.70
N LEU A 146 -22.01 9.48 14.61
CA LEU A 146 -22.05 8.78 15.90
C LEU A 146 -23.19 9.31 16.76
N ARG A 147 -23.75 8.44 17.60
CA ARG A 147 -24.68 8.80 18.66
C ARG A 147 -24.11 8.27 19.97
N PHE A 148 -24.02 9.14 20.95
CA PHE A 148 -23.52 8.83 22.30
C PHE A 148 -24.63 8.55 23.29
N THR A 149 -25.86 8.99 22.97
CA THR A 149 -27.02 8.75 23.83
C THR A 149 -28.20 8.17 23.02
N PRO A 150 -29.12 7.43 23.67
CA PRO A 150 -30.26 6.82 22.97
C PRO A 150 -31.24 7.82 22.36
N ASP A 151 -31.37 8.99 22.97
CA ASP A 151 -32.30 10.08 22.62
C ASP A 151 -31.82 10.95 21.45
N GLN A 152 -30.53 10.89 21.10
CA GLN A 152 -30.02 11.61 19.93
C GLN A 152 -30.72 11.12 18.65
N PRO A 153 -31.22 12.04 17.79
CA PRO A 153 -31.92 11.67 16.58
C PRO A 153 -31.01 10.87 15.64
N ALA A 154 -31.54 9.80 15.05
CA ALA A 154 -30.82 9.04 14.04
C ALA A 154 -30.76 9.86 12.75
N ALA A 155 -29.55 10.20 12.31
CA ALA A 155 -29.33 10.81 11.01
C ALA A 155 -29.47 9.77 9.89
N ALA A 156 -29.89 10.24 8.70
CA ALA A 156 -30.01 9.40 7.52
C ALA A 156 -28.65 8.81 7.11
N PRO A 157 -28.60 7.55 6.63
CA PRO A 157 -27.38 6.96 6.09
C PRO A 157 -26.92 7.70 4.84
N ARG A 158 -25.60 7.82 4.69
CA ARG A 158 -24.96 8.20 3.44
C ARG A 158 -24.12 7.03 2.93
N ARG A 159 -24.34 6.65 1.68
CA ARG A 159 -23.54 5.61 1.03
C ARG A 159 -22.17 6.19 0.68
N VAL A 160 -21.14 5.68 1.35
CA VAL A 160 -19.74 6.06 1.13
C VAL A 160 -18.97 4.96 0.43
N MET A 161 -19.50 3.74 0.36
CA MET A 161 -18.94 2.63 -0.41
C MET A 161 -20.09 1.74 -0.94
N SER A 162 -19.90 1.12 -2.09
CA SER A 162 -20.83 0.12 -2.61
C SER A 162 -20.91 -1.08 -1.65
N ALA A 163 -22.11 -1.67 -1.55
CA ALA A 163 -22.31 -2.84 -0.69
C ALA A 163 -21.39 -4.00 -1.10
N ALA A 164 -21.17 -4.17 -2.41
CA ALA A 164 -20.28 -5.18 -2.94
C ALA A 164 -18.81 -4.94 -2.50
N ALA A 165 -18.26 -3.73 -2.68
CA ALA A 165 -16.89 -3.45 -2.26
C ALA A 165 -16.71 -3.56 -0.74
N ALA A 166 -17.67 -3.08 0.06
CA ALA A 166 -17.64 -3.23 1.51
C ALA A 166 -17.64 -4.71 1.94
N PHE A 167 -18.47 -5.54 1.30
CA PHE A 167 -18.50 -6.99 1.53
C PHE A 167 -17.18 -7.66 1.15
N LEU A 168 -16.60 -7.35 -0.02
CA LEU A 168 -15.32 -7.92 -0.45
C LEU A 168 -14.17 -7.52 0.48
N VAL A 169 -14.14 -6.27 0.93
CA VAL A 169 -13.16 -5.80 1.93
C VAL A 169 -13.34 -6.54 3.25
N ALA A 170 -14.57 -6.66 3.76
CA ALA A 170 -14.85 -7.38 5.00
C ALA A 170 -14.44 -8.86 4.91
N ASP A 171 -14.74 -9.53 3.80
CA ASP A 171 -14.35 -10.91 3.55
C ASP A 171 -12.82 -11.11 3.50
N ILE A 172 -12.08 -10.20 2.86
CA ILE A 172 -10.61 -10.21 2.87
C ILE A 172 -10.08 -10.02 4.29
N LEU A 173 -10.61 -9.03 5.02
CA LEU A 173 -10.18 -8.73 6.39
C LEU A 173 -10.57 -9.81 7.39
N ALA A 174 -11.55 -10.66 7.09
CA ALA A 174 -11.98 -11.77 7.94
C ALA A 174 -11.13 -13.04 7.75
N ASP A 175 -10.37 -13.15 6.66
CA ASP A 175 -9.59 -14.34 6.30
C ASP A 175 -8.26 -14.46 7.10
N PRO A 176 -8.13 -15.45 8.03
CA PRO A 176 -6.91 -15.65 8.79
C PRO A 176 -5.76 -16.22 7.95
N ALA A 177 -6.05 -17.00 6.90
CA ALA A 177 -5.01 -17.56 6.03
C ALA A 177 -4.38 -16.45 5.18
N ALA A 178 -5.19 -15.52 4.67
CA ALA A 178 -4.72 -14.38 3.87
C ALA A 178 -3.77 -13.43 4.63
N ARG A 179 -3.89 -13.36 5.96
CA ARG A 179 -3.05 -12.50 6.81
C ARG A 179 -1.84 -13.20 7.42
N ALA A 180 -1.75 -14.53 7.26
CA ALA A 180 -0.73 -15.35 7.89
C ALA A 180 0.70 -15.03 7.42
N LEU A 181 0.85 -14.46 6.22
CA LEU A 181 2.15 -14.04 5.67
C LEU A 181 2.86 -13.02 6.57
N THR A 182 2.13 -12.09 7.18
CA THR A 182 2.70 -11.07 8.08
C THR A 182 2.52 -11.43 9.56
N PHE A 183 1.37 -12.00 9.93
CA PHE A 183 0.99 -12.15 11.34
C PHE A 183 1.05 -13.58 11.87
N GLY A 184 1.37 -14.56 11.02
CA GLY A 184 1.27 -15.97 11.35
C GLY A 184 -0.18 -16.47 11.44
N LEU A 185 -0.32 -17.79 11.55
CA LEU A 185 -1.64 -18.44 11.71
C LEU A 185 -2.17 -18.32 13.13
N ASP A 186 -1.29 -18.26 14.12
CA ASP A 186 -1.62 -18.07 15.53
C ASP A 186 -1.34 -16.62 15.93
N SER A 187 -2.39 -15.80 15.96
CA SER A 187 -2.29 -14.38 16.31
C SER A 187 -3.54 -13.93 17.06
N ALA A 188 -3.44 -12.82 17.80
CA ALA A 188 -4.59 -12.19 18.46
C ALA A 188 -5.72 -11.79 17.48
N LEU A 189 -5.43 -11.75 16.17
CA LEU A 189 -6.39 -11.44 15.12
C LEU A 189 -7.22 -12.67 14.68
N ALA A 190 -6.86 -13.87 15.12
CA ALA A 190 -7.58 -15.11 14.84
C ALA A 190 -8.61 -15.36 15.95
N THR A 191 -9.86 -14.95 15.71
CA THR A 191 -11.00 -15.20 16.59
C THR A 191 -11.71 -16.51 16.20
N PRO A 192 -12.39 -17.19 17.14
CA PRO A 192 -13.12 -18.44 16.85
C PRO A 192 -14.49 -18.21 16.17
N PHE A 193 -14.82 -16.97 15.83
CA PHE A 193 -16.07 -16.55 15.19
C PHE A 193 -15.76 -15.56 14.07
N TRP A 194 -16.75 -15.22 13.24
CA TRP A 194 -16.49 -14.29 12.14
C TRP A 194 -16.16 -12.88 12.66
N SER A 195 -15.02 -12.34 12.27
CA SER A 195 -14.71 -10.93 12.47
C SER A 195 -13.77 -10.43 11.39
N ALA A 196 -14.02 -9.25 10.85
CA ALA A 196 -13.12 -8.55 9.96
C ALA A 196 -12.23 -7.62 10.79
N VAL A 197 -10.90 -7.67 10.61
CA VAL A 197 -9.97 -6.90 11.45
C VAL A 197 -8.80 -6.33 10.65
N LYS A 198 -8.38 -5.13 11.04
CA LYS A 198 -7.21 -4.45 10.48
C LYS A 198 -6.38 -3.82 11.59
N THR A 199 -5.07 -4.05 11.52
CA THR A 199 -4.07 -3.38 12.36
C THR A 199 -3.49 -2.15 11.68
N GLY A 200 -2.96 -1.23 12.46
CA GLY A 200 -2.14 -0.11 11.98
C GLY A 200 -1.01 0.15 12.93
N THR A 201 0.16 0.47 12.38
CA THR A 201 1.30 0.98 13.13
C THR A 201 1.79 2.21 12.40
N SER A 202 1.92 3.33 13.11
CA SER A 202 2.45 4.57 12.55
C SER A 202 3.99 4.56 12.49
N LYS A 203 4.56 5.61 11.89
CA LYS A 203 6.01 5.76 11.82
C LYS A 203 6.61 5.78 13.23
N ASP A 204 7.79 5.17 13.39
CA ASP A 204 8.51 5.07 14.66
C ASP A 204 7.68 4.40 15.79
N MET A 205 6.65 3.62 15.44
CA MET A 205 5.78 2.91 16.40
C MET A 205 5.16 3.84 17.46
N ARG A 206 4.76 5.06 17.07
CA ARG A 206 4.11 6.00 17.99
C ARG A 206 2.65 5.66 18.28
N ASP A 207 1.98 5.07 17.29
CA ASP A 207 0.56 4.72 17.35
C ASP A 207 0.37 3.28 16.90
N ASN A 208 -0.32 2.50 17.74
CA ASN A 208 -0.74 1.15 17.43
C ASN A 208 -2.26 1.06 17.47
N TRP A 209 -2.81 0.56 16.37
CA TRP A 209 -4.24 0.42 16.15
C TRP A 209 -4.60 -1.04 15.93
N CYS A 210 -5.74 -1.46 16.49
CA CYS A 210 -6.45 -2.65 16.07
C CYS A 210 -7.93 -2.33 16.03
N ILE A 211 -8.51 -2.41 14.83
CA ILE A 211 -9.89 -2.05 14.59
C ILE A 211 -10.53 -3.17 13.80
N GLY A 212 -11.68 -3.62 14.26
CA GLY A 212 -12.40 -4.69 13.61
C GLY A 212 -13.87 -4.68 13.97
N PHE A 213 -14.62 -5.49 13.25
CA PHE A 213 -16.05 -5.60 13.42
C PHE A 213 -16.53 -7.04 13.24
N SER A 214 -17.64 -7.33 13.89
CA SER A 214 -18.43 -8.54 13.76
C SER A 214 -19.79 -8.21 13.13
N ASP A 215 -20.69 -9.18 13.13
CA ASP A 215 -22.09 -8.98 12.72
C ASP A 215 -22.86 -8.00 13.61
N ARG A 216 -22.37 -7.68 14.82
CA ARG A 216 -23.06 -6.82 15.80
C ARG A 216 -22.25 -5.65 16.33
N TYR A 217 -20.92 -5.78 16.41
CA TYR A 217 -20.07 -4.82 17.10
C TYR A 217 -18.96 -4.29 16.19
N THR A 218 -18.58 -3.03 16.38
CA THR A 218 -17.33 -2.47 15.86
C THR A 218 -16.49 -2.05 17.05
N VAL A 219 -15.28 -2.58 17.15
CA VAL A 219 -14.35 -2.32 18.25
C VAL A 219 -13.10 -1.69 17.66
N ALA A 220 -12.73 -0.51 18.18
CA ALA A 220 -11.51 0.19 17.83
C ALA A 220 -10.65 0.34 19.10
N VAL A 221 -9.40 -0.08 19.01
CA VAL A 221 -8.42 0.07 20.09
C VAL A 221 -7.21 0.83 19.56
N TRP A 222 -6.80 1.83 20.32
CA TRP A 222 -5.53 2.54 20.14
C TRP A 222 -4.66 2.32 21.37
N ALA A 223 -3.37 2.13 21.15
CA ALA A 223 -2.33 2.11 22.16
C ALA A 223 -1.17 3.00 21.69
N GLY A 224 -0.65 3.82 22.60
CA GLY A 224 0.41 4.80 22.32
C GLY A 224 0.71 5.66 23.54
N ASN A 225 1.84 6.36 23.50
CA ASN A 225 2.14 7.37 24.50
C ASN A 225 1.33 8.64 24.20
N PHE A 226 0.55 9.12 25.17
CA PHE A 226 -0.27 10.32 24.97
C PHE A 226 0.55 11.55 24.59
N GLU A 227 1.79 11.64 25.05
CA GLU A 227 2.72 12.74 24.74
C GLU A 227 3.20 12.68 23.27
N GLY A 228 3.12 11.51 22.62
CA GLY A 228 3.46 11.26 21.21
C GLY A 228 4.83 10.62 21.00
N ASP A 229 5.52 10.23 22.07
CA ASP A 229 6.80 9.53 22.00
C ASP A 229 6.66 8.11 21.46
N ALA A 230 7.71 7.62 20.80
CA ALA A 230 7.76 6.26 20.28
C ALA A 230 7.56 5.22 21.39
N MET A 231 6.78 4.18 21.11
CA MET A 231 6.76 3.00 21.97
C MET A 231 7.99 2.15 21.65
N GLY A 232 8.75 1.73 22.65
CA GLY A 232 9.92 0.86 22.45
C GLY A 232 9.49 -0.54 21.96
N ASP A 233 9.73 -0.84 20.68
CA ASP A 233 9.54 -2.15 20.05
C ASP A 233 8.14 -2.78 20.17
N VAL A 234 7.07 -1.97 20.14
CA VAL A 234 5.67 -2.47 20.17
C VAL A 234 5.03 -2.32 18.78
N SER A 235 4.74 -3.45 18.12
CA SER A 235 3.93 -3.46 16.88
C SER A 235 2.41 -3.45 17.18
N GLY A 236 1.59 -3.18 16.16
CA GLY A 236 0.11 -3.14 16.32
C GLY A 236 -0.50 -4.45 16.84
N VAL A 237 0.13 -5.58 16.51
CA VAL A 237 -0.29 -6.93 16.97
C VAL A 237 0.12 -7.20 18.42
N GLN A 238 1.17 -6.55 18.91
CA GLN A 238 1.61 -6.66 20.31
C GLN A 238 0.91 -5.63 21.21
N GLY A 239 0.54 -4.47 20.67
CA GLY A 239 -0.10 -3.39 21.42
C GLY A 239 -1.62 -3.49 21.48
N ALA A 240 -2.30 -3.09 20.41
CA ALA A 240 -3.77 -2.91 20.42
C ALA A 240 -4.55 -4.21 20.16
N ALA A 241 -3.96 -5.18 19.44
CA ALA A 241 -4.67 -6.39 19.03
C ALA A 241 -5.11 -7.32 20.18
N PRO A 242 -4.31 -7.56 21.24
CA PRO A 242 -4.74 -8.41 22.35
C PRO A 242 -5.98 -7.84 23.06
N ALA A 243 -5.97 -6.54 23.35
CA ALA A 243 -7.10 -5.86 23.96
C ALA A 243 -8.35 -5.90 23.06
N TRP A 244 -8.19 -5.70 21.74
CA TRP A 244 -9.28 -5.86 20.78
C TRP A 244 -9.87 -7.29 20.81
N ALA A 245 -9.00 -8.31 20.82
CA ALA A 245 -9.41 -9.71 20.82
C ALA A 245 -10.19 -10.08 22.09
N ASP A 246 -9.74 -9.63 23.25
CA ASP A 246 -10.39 -9.89 24.52
C ASP A 246 -11.76 -9.21 24.61
N ILE A 247 -11.87 -7.96 24.16
CA ILE A 247 -13.17 -7.26 24.07
C ILE A 247 -14.13 -8.03 23.15
N MET A 248 -13.67 -8.43 21.96
CA MET A 248 -14.50 -9.19 21.01
C MET A 248 -14.95 -10.53 21.59
N ARG A 249 -14.08 -11.25 22.32
CA ARG A 249 -14.44 -12.51 22.99
C ARG A 249 -15.50 -12.30 24.07
N VAL A 250 -15.39 -11.24 24.86
CA VAL A 250 -16.41 -10.90 25.87
C VAL A 250 -17.74 -10.57 25.21
N LEU A 251 -17.74 -9.74 24.16
CA LEU A 251 -18.95 -9.35 23.43
C LEU A 251 -19.66 -10.54 22.75
N HIS A 252 -18.91 -11.59 22.38
CA HIS A 252 -19.43 -12.79 21.72
C HIS A 252 -19.39 -14.05 22.60
N ALA A 253 -19.28 -13.90 23.93
CA ALA A 253 -19.24 -15.04 24.85
C ALA A 253 -20.51 -15.90 24.79
N GLU A 254 -21.67 -15.27 24.61
CA GLU A 254 -22.97 -15.96 24.56
C GLU A 254 -23.50 -16.14 23.13
N THR A 255 -23.22 -15.19 22.23
CA THR A 255 -23.75 -15.16 20.85
C THR A 255 -22.58 -15.06 19.86
N PRO A 256 -22.20 -16.17 19.19
CA PRO A 256 -21.14 -16.14 18.19
C PRO A 256 -21.51 -15.30 16.97
N SER A 257 -20.55 -14.51 16.48
CA SER A 257 -20.67 -13.75 15.22
C SER A 257 -20.68 -14.65 14.00
N ARG A 258 -21.50 -14.30 13.00
CA ARG A 258 -21.64 -15.03 11.74
C ARG A 258 -21.22 -14.17 10.53
N PRO A 259 -20.68 -14.79 9.46
CA PRO A 259 -20.40 -14.06 8.22
C PRO A 259 -21.70 -13.47 7.63
N PRO A 260 -21.66 -12.24 7.10
CA PRO A 260 -22.82 -11.63 6.44
C PRO A 260 -23.18 -12.38 5.16
N ALA A 261 -24.44 -12.30 4.75
CA ALA A 261 -24.85 -12.77 3.43
C ALA A 261 -24.26 -11.86 2.33
N PRO A 262 -23.87 -12.40 1.17
CA PRO A 262 -23.40 -11.59 0.06
C PRO A 262 -24.54 -10.67 -0.44
N PRO A 263 -24.27 -9.38 -0.71
CA PRO A 263 -25.27 -8.49 -1.26
C PRO A 263 -25.58 -8.83 -2.73
N PRO A 264 -26.70 -8.32 -3.28
CA PRO A 264 -27.03 -8.51 -4.70
C PRO A 264 -25.88 -8.10 -5.62
N GLY A 265 -25.62 -8.90 -6.64
CA GLY A 265 -24.53 -8.66 -7.58
C GLY A 265 -23.15 -9.10 -7.08
N VAL A 266 -23.05 -9.81 -5.95
CA VAL A 266 -21.81 -10.49 -5.52
C VAL A 266 -21.96 -12.00 -5.74
N VAL A 267 -20.97 -12.60 -6.38
CA VAL A 267 -20.96 -14.05 -6.67
C VAL A 267 -19.67 -14.72 -6.20
N ALA A 268 -19.74 -16.01 -5.88
CA ALA A 268 -18.60 -16.84 -5.53
C ALA A 268 -18.10 -17.66 -6.72
N ARG A 269 -16.79 -17.80 -6.87
CA ARG A 269 -16.14 -18.76 -7.78
C ARG A 269 -14.98 -19.46 -7.10
N GLN A 270 -14.71 -20.70 -7.51
CA GLN A 270 -13.46 -21.38 -7.19
C GLN A 270 -12.35 -20.81 -8.06
N VAL A 271 -11.25 -20.42 -7.43
CA VAL A 271 -10.11 -19.78 -8.08
C VAL A 271 -8.85 -20.60 -7.85
N ARG A 272 -8.04 -20.73 -8.89
CA ARG A 272 -6.68 -21.26 -8.82
C ARG A 272 -5.68 -20.29 -9.45
N PHE A 273 -4.43 -20.35 -8.99
CA PHE A 273 -3.31 -19.56 -9.50
C PHE A 273 -2.40 -20.44 -10.36
N GLU A 274 -1.93 -19.91 -11.48
CA GLU A 274 -0.99 -20.57 -12.40
C GLU A 274 0.20 -19.62 -12.71
N PRO A 275 1.43 -19.90 -12.22
CA PRO A 275 1.80 -21.00 -11.33
C PRO A 275 1.09 -20.88 -9.97
N ALA A 276 1.13 -21.95 -9.17
CA ALA A 276 0.44 -22.04 -7.87
C ALA A 276 1.07 -21.11 -6.80
N LEU A 277 1.02 -19.79 -7.03
CA LEU A 277 1.50 -18.75 -6.13
C LEU A 277 0.74 -18.76 -4.80
N GLU A 278 -0.55 -19.06 -4.84
CA GLU A 278 -1.39 -19.15 -3.66
C GLU A 278 -2.33 -20.37 -3.77
N ALA A 279 -2.77 -20.87 -2.61
CA ALA A 279 -3.66 -22.01 -2.54
C ALA A 279 -5.02 -21.73 -3.23
N PRO A 280 -5.58 -22.71 -3.97
CA PRO A 280 -6.92 -22.60 -4.53
C PRO A 280 -7.96 -22.37 -3.44
N ARG A 281 -8.96 -21.53 -3.73
CA ARG A 281 -10.00 -21.16 -2.77
C ARG A 281 -11.23 -20.59 -3.45
N THR A 282 -12.33 -20.57 -2.71
CA THR A 282 -13.49 -19.74 -3.07
C THR A 282 -13.12 -18.28 -2.91
N SER A 283 -13.40 -17.46 -3.92
CA SER A 283 -13.36 -16.01 -3.82
C SER A 283 -14.68 -15.40 -4.26
N TRP A 284 -15.03 -14.28 -3.62
CA TRP A 284 -16.16 -13.44 -4.00
C TRP A 284 -15.74 -12.40 -5.02
N PHE A 285 -16.70 -12.00 -5.86
CA PHE A 285 -16.51 -11.06 -6.96
C PHE A 285 -17.74 -10.18 -7.10
N VAL A 286 -17.56 -8.98 -7.64
CA VAL A 286 -18.66 -8.25 -8.28
C VAL A 286 -19.04 -9.02 -9.55
N ALA A 287 -20.32 -9.21 -9.79
CA ALA A 287 -20.82 -9.93 -10.97
C ALA A 287 -20.26 -9.30 -12.26
N GLY A 288 -19.73 -10.14 -13.15
CA GLY A 288 -19.04 -9.71 -14.37
C GLY A 288 -17.53 -9.48 -14.24
N THR A 289 -16.95 -9.64 -13.03
CA THR A 289 -15.49 -9.52 -12.78
C THR A 289 -14.85 -10.85 -12.36
N GLU A 290 -15.58 -11.95 -12.50
CA GLU A 290 -15.17 -13.26 -12.00
C GLU A 290 -13.99 -13.83 -12.76
N LEU A 291 -13.06 -14.44 -12.01
CA LEU A 291 -11.95 -15.21 -12.56
C LEU A 291 -11.91 -16.56 -11.89
N GLU A 292 -11.87 -17.63 -12.66
CA GLU A 292 -11.67 -19.00 -12.15
C GLU A 292 -10.19 -19.41 -12.15
N ARG A 293 -9.39 -18.72 -12.96
CA ARG A 293 -7.97 -18.97 -13.15
C ARG A 293 -7.21 -17.66 -13.24
N VAL A 294 -6.25 -17.46 -12.34
CA VAL A 294 -5.34 -16.33 -12.35
C VAL A 294 -4.02 -16.80 -12.92
N VAL A 295 -3.73 -16.37 -14.14
CA VAL A 295 -2.47 -16.72 -14.82
C VAL A 295 -1.51 -15.56 -14.62
N VAL A 296 -0.35 -15.84 -14.04
CA VAL A 296 0.79 -14.91 -14.07
C VAL A 296 1.24 -14.85 -15.52
N PRO A 297 1.18 -13.69 -16.19
CA PRO A 297 1.78 -13.56 -17.50
C PRO A 297 3.24 -13.98 -17.38
N ALA A 298 3.74 -14.79 -18.31
CA ALA A 298 5.19 -14.98 -18.43
C ALA A 298 5.83 -13.59 -18.39
N PRO A 299 6.93 -13.39 -17.63
CA PRO A 299 7.52 -12.07 -17.49
C PRO A 299 7.63 -11.49 -18.89
N ALA A 300 6.91 -10.39 -19.14
CA ALA A 300 7.08 -9.65 -20.37
C ALA A 300 8.59 -9.44 -20.45
N ARG A 301 9.26 -9.93 -21.51
CA ARG A 301 10.71 -9.73 -21.69
C ARG A 301 10.98 -8.29 -21.27
N GLU A 302 11.73 -8.11 -20.18
CA GLU A 302 12.00 -6.76 -19.70
C GLU A 302 12.51 -5.99 -20.91
N ILE A 303 11.81 -4.92 -21.29
CA ILE A 303 12.23 -4.14 -22.44
C ILE A 303 13.59 -3.56 -22.04
N ALA A 304 14.64 -4.07 -22.67
CA ALA A 304 16.00 -3.64 -22.44
C ALA A 304 16.08 -2.11 -22.58
N ARG A 305 16.44 -1.42 -21.50
CA ARG A 305 16.57 0.04 -21.47
C ARG A 305 17.81 0.49 -20.71
N ILE A 306 18.35 1.63 -21.13
CA ILE A 306 19.42 2.35 -20.42
C ILE A 306 18.77 3.09 -19.25
N THR A 307 19.27 2.85 -18.04
CA THR A 307 18.80 3.50 -16.81
C THR A 307 19.70 4.65 -16.36
N SER A 308 20.94 4.68 -16.82
CA SER A 308 21.88 5.77 -16.54
C SER A 308 22.92 5.89 -17.66
N PRO A 309 23.28 7.10 -18.11
CA PRO A 309 22.60 8.36 -17.81
C PRO A 309 21.16 8.41 -18.37
N PRO A 310 20.25 9.23 -17.82
CA PRO A 310 18.93 9.47 -18.41
C PRO A 310 19.01 10.18 -19.77
N ASN A 311 18.02 9.97 -20.63
CA ASN A 311 17.94 10.67 -21.90
C ASN A 311 17.78 12.18 -21.71
N GLY A 312 18.55 12.97 -22.45
CA GLY A 312 18.56 14.42 -22.42
C GLY A 312 19.34 15.06 -21.26
N VAL A 313 19.97 14.27 -20.38
CA VAL A 313 20.66 14.84 -19.22
C VAL A 313 21.86 15.70 -19.64
N VAL A 314 22.11 16.77 -18.87
CA VAL A 314 23.31 17.60 -18.99
C VAL A 314 24.19 17.34 -17.78
N ILE A 315 25.39 16.80 -18.01
CA ILE A 315 26.40 16.50 -16.99
C ILE A 315 27.41 17.64 -16.98
N ALA A 316 27.59 18.30 -15.84
CA ALA A 316 28.62 19.32 -15.66
C ALA A 316 29.85 18.69 -15.01
N LEU A 317 31.04 18.97 -15.54
CA LEU A 317 32.30 18.59 -14.91
C LEU A 317 32.67 19.65 -13.86
N ASP A 318 33.09 19.17 -12.69
CA ASP A 318 33.50 20.01 -11.55
C ASP A 318 35.02 20.23 -11.61
N PRO A 319 35.54 21.46 -11.65
CA PRO A 319 36.97 21.71 -11.76
C PRO A 319 37.73 21.36 -10.47
N ASP A 320 37.05 21.27 -9.32
CA ASP A 320 37.65 21.00 -8.01
C ASP A 320 37.75 19.49 -7.71
N ILE A 321 37.08 18.64 -8.50
CA ILE A 321 37.16 17.19 -8.35
C ILE A 321 38.23 16.62 -9.30
N PRO A 322 39.20 15.81 -8.81
CA PRO A 322 40.18 15.14 -9.66
C PRO A 322 39.52 14.37 -10.82
N PRO A 323 40.03 14.45 -12.07
CA PRO A 323 39.40 13.84 -13.24
C PRO A 323 39.17 12.33 -13.13
N ASP A 324 40.03 11.61 -12.41
CA ASP A 324 39.92 10.18 -12.13
C ASP A 324 38.73 9.83 -11.21
N ARG A 325 38.24 10.82 -10.45
CA ARG A 325 37.10 10.70 -9.51
C ARG A 325 35.78 11.20 -10.10
N GLN A 326 35.80 11.81 -11.28
CA GLN A 326 34.60 12.23 -12.00
C GLN A 326 34.19 11.13 -12.99
N GLN A 327 33.48 10.11 -12.52
CA GLN A 327 33.03 8.99 -13.36
C GLN A 327 31.51 9.00 -13.55
N VAL A 328 31.07 8.76 -14.78
CA VAL A 328 29.67 8.53 -15.11
C VAL A 328 29.44 7.04 -15.20
N PHE A 329 28.47 6.53 -14.43
CA PHE A 329 28.11 5.12 -14.47
C PHE A 329 27.02 4.86 -15.51
N VAL A 330 27.34 3.99 -16.45
CA VAL A 330 26.41 3.49 -17.45
C VAL A 330 25.74 2.22 -16.93
N ARG A 331 24.40 2.18 -16.99
CA ARG A 331 23.58 1.07 -16.47
C ARG A 331 22.38 0.79 -17.36
N SER A 332 21.89 -0.45 -17.31
CA SER A 332 20.68 -0.91 -17.99
C SER A 332 19.84 -1.80 -17.09
N ARG A 333 18.60 -2.01 -17.50
CA ARG A 333 17.69 -3.03 -16.97
C ARG A 333 17.12 -3.83 -18.15
N GLY A 334 16.85 -5.11 -17.96
CA GLY A 334 16.24 -5.98 -18.98
C GLY A 334 17.13 -6.32 -20.17
N ALA A 335 18.43 -6.09 -20.09
CA ALA A 335 19.34 -6.43 -21.17
C ALA A 335 19.44 -7.96 -21.34
N ALA A 336 19.35 -8.45 -22.56
CA ALA A 336 19.51 -9.88 -22.86
C ALA A 336 20.96 -10.33 -22.62
N ASP A 337 21.15 -11.61 -22.31
CA ASP A 337 22.49 -12.22 -22.18
C ASP A 337 23.34 -11.96 -23.44
N GLY A 338 24.52 -11.38 -23.25
CA GLY A 338 25.41 -10.97 -24.35
C GLY A 338 25.14 -9.59 -24.95
N ALA A 339 24.17 -8.84 -24.44
CA ALA A 339 24.00 -7.42 -24.79
C ALA A 339 25.19 -6.57 -24.32
N ALA A 340 25.42 -5.43 -24.95
CA ALA A 340 26.54 -4.56 -24.67
C ALA A 340 26.21 -3.08 -24.87
N PHE A 341 26.89 -2.22 -24.10
CA PHE A 341 26.84 -0.77 -24.25
C PHE A 341 27.81 -0.29 -25.33
N TYR A 342 27.35 0.69 -26.11
CA TYR A 342 28.15 1.41 -27.09
C TYR A 342 28.01 2.90 -26.86
N LEU A 343 29.11 3.58 -26.57
CA LEU A 343 29.15 5.03 -26.43
C LEU A 343 29.85 5.63 -27.63
N ASP A 344 29.15 6.49 -28.37
CA ASP A 344 29.64 7.13 -29.59
C ASP A 344 30.20 6.10 -30.59
N GLY A 345 29.53 4.96 -30.69
CA GLY A 345 29.92 3.83 -31.55
C GLY A 345 31.03 2.93 -30.99
N THR A 346 31.64 3.28 -29.86
CA THR A 346 32.69 2.47 -29.21
C THR A 346 32.09 1.55 -28.15
N ARG A 347 32.41 0.25 -28.19
CA ARG A 347 31.93 -0.72 -27.20
C ARG A 347 32.54 -0.40 -25.83
N LEU A 348 31.68 -0.15 -24.83
CA LEU A 348 32.10 0.05 -23.44
C LEU A 348 32.25 -1.26 -22.68
N GLY A 349 31.29 -2.18 -22.83
CA GLY A 349 31.27 -3.42 -22.05
C GLY A 349 29.94 -4.16 -22.14
N ALA A 350 29.86 -5.31 -21.48
CA ALA A 350 28.63 -6.09 -21.40
C ALA A 350 27.56 -5.37 -20.56
N ALA A 351 26.29 -5.54 -20.90
CA ALA A 351 25.17 -4.84 -20.27
C ALA A 351 24.62 -5.53 -18.99
N ASP A 352 25.35 -6.53 -18.50
CA ASP A 352 25.10 -7.27 -17.26
C ASP A 352 25.69 -6.58 -16.01
N ALA A 353 26.56 -5.59 -16.20
CA ALA A 353 27.19 -4.84 -15.13
C ALA A 353 27.21 -3.33 -15.41
N ALA A 354 27.37 -2.54 -14.34
CA ALA A 354 27.58 -1.10 -14.46
C ALA A 354 29.01 -0.81 -14.95
N HIS A 355 29.15 0.12 -15.89
CA HIS A 355 30.45 0.55 -16.42
C HIS A 355 30.74 2.00 -16.04
N ALA A 356 31.91 2.21 -15.43
CA ALA A 356 32.43 3.55 -15.23
C ALA A 356 33.00 4.10 -16.54
N TRP A 357 32.61 5.32 -16.88
CA TRP A 357 33.13 6.06 -18.02
C TRP A 357 33.65 7.42 -17.56
N ALA A 358 34.86 7.78 -18.02
CA ALA A 358 35.42 9.10 -17.81
C ALA A 358 34.79 10.10 -18.81
N PRO A 359 33.96 11.04 -18.35
CA PRO A 359 33.20 11.94 -19.19
C PRO A 359 34.10 12.92 -19.93
N ARG A 360 33.79 13.18 -21.19
CA ARG A 360 34.47 14.19 -22.02
C ARG A 360 33.46 15.24 -22.43
N PRO A 361 33.81 16.53 -22.51
CA PRO A 361 32.87 17.55 -22.97
C PRO A 361 32.37 17.28 -24.40
N GLY A 362 31.06 17.36 -24.62
CA GLY A 362 30.44 17.10 -25.92
C GLY A 362 29.02 16.55 -25.84
N PHE A 363 28.44 16.30 -27.02
CA PHE A 363 27.21 15.52 -27.16
C PHE A 363 27.58 14.05 -27.30
N HIS A 364 26.86 13.20 -26.57
CA HIS A 364 27.11 11.77 -26.51
C HIS A 364 25.86 10.98 -26.85
N ARG A 365 26.06 9.88 -27.56
CA ARG A 365 25.03 8.89 -27.88
C ARG A 365 25.44 7.55 -27.26
N LEU A 366 24.67 7.11 -26.27
CA LEU A 366 24.79 5.80 -25.66
C LEU A 366 23.72 4.87 -26.24
N GLU A 367 24.14 3.70 -26.69
CA GLU A 367 23.26 2.67 -27.23
C GLU A 367 23.41 1.38 -26.42
N LEU A 368 22.28 0.74 -26.15
CA LEU A 368 22.22 -0.63 -25.66
C LEU A 368 21.94 -1.52 -26.85
N ARG A 369 22.88 -2.42 -27.19
CA ARG A 369 22.75 -3.33 -28.34
C ARG A 369 22.61 -4.77 -27.88
N GLU A 370 21.65 -5.48 -28.45
CA GLU A 370 21.44 -6.90 -28.23
C GLU A 370 22.44 -7.78 -28.99
N PRO A 371 22.55 -9.07 -28.64
CA PRO A 371 23.23 -10.07 -29.45
C PRO A 371 22.74 -10.01 -30.90
N GLY A 372 23.66 -9.92 -31.87
CA GLY A 372 23.32 -9.74 -33.29
C GLY A 372 23.23 -8.29 -33.76
N GLY A 373 23.49 -7.31 -32.89
CA GLY A 373 23.72 -5.91 -33.29
C GLY A 373 22.47 -5.03 -33.37
N ARG A 374 21.30 -5.58 -33.02
CA ARG A 374 20.04 -4.80 -32.92
C ARG A 374 20.15 -3.79 -31.79
N ILE A 375 19.83 -2.53 -32.06
CA ILE A 375 19.75 -1.49 -31.02
C ILE A 375 18.45 -1.72 -30.24
N ALA A 376 18.58 -1.93 -28.93
CA ALA A 376 17.46 -2.11 -28.01
C ALA A 376 17.02 -0.80 -27.37
N ASP A 377 17.95 0.11 -27.08
CA ASP A 377 17.65 1.44 -26.55
C ASP A 377 18.76 2.45 -26.92
N THR A 378 18.44 3.74 -26.93
CA THR A 378 19.38 4.84 -27.22
C THR A 378 19.10 6.04 -26.34
N VAL A 379 20.15 6.53 -25.67
CA VAL A 379 20.15 7.74 -24.85
C VAL A 379 21.10 8.76 -25.46
N LEU A 380 20.62 9.99 -25.60
CA LEU A 380 21.43 11.16 -25.95
C LEU A 380 21.66 12.00 -24.70
N PHE A 381 22.87 12.42 -24.43
CA PHE A 381 23.17 13.28 -23.28
C PHE A 381 24.33 14.24 -23.61
N THR A 382 24.49 15.29 -22.82
CA THR A 382 25.51 16.31 -23.04
C THR A 382 26.43 16.42 -21.83
N VAL A 383 27.74 16.50 -22.04
CA VAL A 383 28.70 16.86 -21.00
C VAL A 383 29.22 18.28 -21.28
N ARG A 384 29.10 19.18 -20.31
CA ARG A 384 29.57 20.57 -20.42
C ARG A 384 30.91 20.75 -19.71
N ARG A 385 31.74 21.66 -20.25
CA ARG A 385 32.94 22.13 -19.57
C ARG A 385 32.54 22.92 -18.31
N PRO A 386 33.39 22.93 -17.26
CA PRO A 386 33.28 23.92 -16.22
C PRO A 386 33.40 25.32 -16.84
N PHE A 387 32.64 26.28 -16.31
CA PHE A 387 32.81 27.70 -16.63
C PHE A 387 34.00 28.28 -15.90
#